data_AF-A0A0C5EF50-F1
#
_entry.id   AF-A0A0C5EF50-F1
#
_cell.length_a   1.000
_cell.length_b   1.000
_cell.length_c   1.000
_cell.angle_alpha   90.00
_cell.angle_beta   90.00
_cell.angle_gamma   90.00
#
_symmetry.space_group_name_H-M   'P 1'
#
loop_
_entity.id
_entity.type
_entity.pdbx_description
1 polymer ?
#
loop_
_entity_poly.entity_id
_entity_poly.type
_entity_poly.pdbx_seq_one_letter_code
_entity_poly.pdbx_strand_id
1 'polypeptide(L)'
;MPRCPEQAGFTLLEVMVALAIFAVLSLSLYSATEHLIGNNGSLTERTLAQWLADNRLNELRAGMRQPESQRQEPIRFAGRDWLLTSETTAAPDPRLRKIVLEVATDAPSPRQRARLAGYLEARP
;
A
#
# COMPACT_ATOMS: atom_id res chain seq x y z
N MET A 1 -34.84 51.64 -35.90
CA MET A 1 -35.33 50.69 -34.88
C MET A 1 -34.34 49.53 -34.81
N PRO A 2 -33.69 49.27 -33.66
CA PRO A 2 -32.77 48.13 -33.54
C PRO A 2 -33.59 46.83 -33.49
N ARG A 3 -33.28 45.85 -34.35
CA ARG A 3 -33.86 44.51 -34.27
C ARG A 3 -33.23 43.80 -33.07
N CYS A 4 -34.04 43.29 -32.14
CA CYS A 4 -33.56 42.36 -31.12
C CYS A 4 -32.96 41.13 -31.82
N PRO A 5 -31.80 40.63 -31.36
CA PRO A 5 -31.21 39.43 -31.94
C PRO A 5 -32.16 38.25 -31.72
N GLU A 6 -32.43 37.49 -32.78
CA GLU A 6 -33.21 36.26 -32.70
C GLU A 6 -32.48 35.26 -31.80
N GLN A 7 -33.17 34.71 -30.81
CA GLN A 7 -32.65 33.64 -29.97
C GLN A 7 -32.52 32.38 -30.83
N ALA A 8 -31.33 32.12 -31.35
CA ALA A 8 -31.01 30.86 -31.99
C ALA A 8 -31.11 29.74 -30.95
N GLY A 9 -32.12 28.88 -31.09
CA GLY A 9 -32.26 27.68 -30.27
C GLY A 9 -31.16 26.67 -30.57
N PHE A 10 -30.72 25.93 -29.55
CA PHE A 10 -29.72 24.88 -29.71
C PHE A 10 -30.23 23.75 -30.61
N THR A 11 -29.38 23.30 -31.54
CA THR A 11 -29.72 22.13 -32.38
C THR A 11 -29.52 20.83 -31.60
N LEU A 12 -30.25 19.77 -31.99
CA LEU A 12 -30.05 18.43 -31.43
C LEU A 12 -28.59 17.97 -31.57
N LEU A 13 -27.97 18.29 -32.70
CA LEU A 13 -26.58 17.93 -33.00
C LEU A 13 -25.60 18.58 -32.02
N GLU A 14 -25.84 19.83 -31.62
CA GLU A 14 -24.97 20.56 -30.70
C GLU A 14 -25.00 19.97 -29.29
N VAL A 15 -26.18 19.59 -28.80
CA VAL A 15 -26.34 18.90 -27.50
C VAL A 15 -25.68 17.53 -27.53
N MET A 16 -25.82 16.78 -28.63
CA MET A 16 -25.17 15.47 -28.79
C MET A 16 -23.63 15.60 -28.80
N VAL A 17 -23.10 16.57 -29.54
CA VAL A 17 -21.65 16.83 -29.58
C VAL A 17 -21.14 17.28 -28.21
N ALA A 18 -21.86 18.17 -27.52
CA ALA A 18 -21.49 18.63 -26.19
C ALA A 18 -21.45 17.46 -25.18
N LEU A 19 -22.44 16.57 -25.21
CA LEU A 19 -22.47 15.38 -24.36
C LEU A 19 -21.35 14.40 -24.71
N ALA A 20 -21.04 14.21 -26.00
CA ALA A 20 -19.94 13.34 -26.43
C ALA A 20 -18.58 13.86 -25.92
N ILE A 21 -18.32 15.16 -26.07
CA ILE A 21 -17.10 15.80 -25.55
C ILE A 21 -17.07 15.67 -24.03
N PHE A 22 -18.17 15.99 -23.35
CA PHE A 22 -18.26 15.89 -21.89
C PHE A 22 -18.01 14.47 -21.38
N ALA A 23 -18.54 13.44 -22.05
CA ALA A 23 -18.31 12.04 -21.69
C ALA A 23 -16.83 11.66 -21.80
N VAL A 24 -16.14 12.07 -22.87
CA VAL A 24 -14.70 11.80 -23.06
C VAL A 24 -13.86 12.53 -22.01
N LEU A 25 -14.20 13.78 -21.70
CA LEU A 25 -13.54 14.55 -20.64
C LEU A 25 -13.75 13.91 -19.27
N SER A 26 -14.98 13.46 -18.99
CA SER A 26 -15.32 12.78 -17.73
C SER A 26 -14.54 11.47 -17.57
N LEU A 27 -14.41 10.66 -18.64
CA LEU A 27 -13.61 9.45 -18.62
C LEU A 27 -12.12 9.74 -18.38
N SER A 28 -11.61 10.82 -18.99
CA SER A 28 -10.22 11.25 -18.81
C SER A 28 -9.96 11.75 -17.38
N LEU A 29 -10.91 12.47 -16.79
CA LEU A 29 -10.83 12.91 -15.41
C LEU A 29 -10.93 11.73 -14.42
N TYR A 30 -11.82 10.79 -14.72
CA TYR A 30 -11.98 9.57 -13.92
C TYR A 30 -10.68 8.74 -13.91
N SER A 31 -10.07 8.52 -15.08
CA SER A 31 -8.81 7.79 -15.17
C SER A 31 -7.65 8.52 -14.47
N ALA A 32 -7.59 9.86 -14.56
CA ALA A 32 -6.62 10.65 -13.81
C ALA A 32 -6.82 10.53 -12.29
N THR A 33 -8.07 10.49 -11.82
CA THR A 33 -8.40 10.31 -10.40
C THR A 33 -8.00 8.92 -9.91
N GLU A 34 -8.23 7.86 -10.69
CA GLU A 34 -7.75 6.52 -10.36
C GLU A 34 -6.22 6.47 -10.23
N HIS A 35 -5.47 7.17 -11.09
CA HIS A 35 -4.02 7.25 -10.97
C HIS A 35 -3.58 7.94 -9.67
N LEU A 36 -4.29 8.99 -9.23
CA LEU A 36 -4.02 9.67 -7.96
C LEU A 36 -4.30 8.77 -6.74
N ILE A 37 -5.34 7.94 -6.80
CA ILE A 37 -5.67 6.96 -5.74
C ILE A 37 -4.67 5.80 -5.74
N GLY A 38 -4.33 5.26 -6.91
CA GLY A 38 -3.38 4.15 -7.05
C GLY A 38 -1.97 4.49 -6.58
N ASN A 39 -1.50 5.72 -6.84
CA ASN A 39 -0.17 6.14 -6.43
C ASN A 39 -0.05 6.31 -4.90
N ASN A 40 -1.11 6.83 -4.24
CA ASN A 40 -1.20 6.92 -2.77
C ASN A 40 -1.25 5.55 -2.08
N GLY A 41 -1.77 4.52 -2.77
CA GLY A 41 -1.81 3.16 -2.25
C GLY A 41 -0.41 2.61 -1.94
N SER A 42 0.58 2.88 -2.78
CA SER A 42 1.93 2.33 -2.61
C SER A 42 2.69 2.88 -1.39
N LEU A 43 2.58 4.18 -1.10
CA LEU A 43 3.19 4.81 0.07
C LEU A 43 2.48 4.37 1.35
N THR A 44 1.14 4.29 1.30
CA THR A 44 0.33 3.77 2.39
C THR A 44 0.69 2.31 2.70
N GLU A 45 0.82 1.46 1.67
CA GLU A 45 1.24 0.06 1.81
C GLU A 45 2.61 -0.05 2.48
N ARG A 46 3.59 0.76 2.09
CA ARG A 46 4.91 0.78 2.73
C ARG A 46 4.83 1.17 4.21
N THR A 47 4.02 2.17 4.53
CA THR A 47 3.83 2.63 5.91
C THR A 47 3.19 1.55 6.79
N LEU A 48 2.13 0.91 6.29
CA LEU A 48 1.46 -0.19 6.99
C LEU A 48 2.38 -1.39 7.17
N ALA A 49 3.16 -1.73 6.13
CA ALA A 49 4.14 -2.81 6.20
C ALA A 49 5.25 -2.51 7.22
N GLN A 50 5.69 -1.26 7.30
CA GLN A 50 6.67 -0.82 8.30
C GLN A 50 6.11 -0.95 9.72
N TRP A 51 4.88 -0.49 9.96
CA TRP A 51 4.22 -0.66 11.25
C TRP A 51 4.06 -2.13 11.64
N LEU A 52 3.76 -3.01 10.68
CA LEU A 52 3.66 -4.44 10.94
C LEU A 52 5.02 -5.05 11.36
N ALA A 53 6.11 -4.65 10.68
CA ALA A 53 7.46 -5.07 11.03
C ALA A 53 7.89 -4.52 12.40
N ASP A 54 7.61 -3.26 12.70
CA ASP A 54 7.92 -2.62 13.98
C ASP A 54 7.14 -3.30 15.13
N ASN A 55 5.85 -3.57 14.93
CA ASN A 55 5.03 -4.31 15.88
C ASN A 55 5.62 -5.69 16.16
N ARG A 56 5.99 -6.45 15.12
CA ARG A 56 6.61 -7.77 15.31
C ARG A 56 7.96 -7.68 16.05
N LEU A 57 8.81 -6.71 15.71
CA LEU A 57 10.08 -6.54 16.40
C LEU A 57 9.87 -6.24 17.88
N ASN A 58 8.89 -5.40 18.21
CA ASN A 58 8.56 -5.06 19.58
C ASN A 58 7.98 -6.25 20.34
N GLU A 59 7.14 -7.07 19.73
CA GLU A 59 6.64 -8.32 20.33
C GLU A 59 7.77 -9.27 20.72
N LEU A 60 8.77 -9.41 19.86
CA LEU A 60 9.93 -10.26 20.10
C LEU A 60 10.84 -9.69 21.18
N ARG A 61 11.07 -8.37 21.18
CA ARG A 61 11.84 -7.68 22.23
C ARG A 61 11.17 -7.77 23.60
N ALA A 62 9.85 -7.66 23.64
CA ALA A 62 9.06 -7.82 24.87
C ALA A 62 9.02 -9.28 25.35
N GLY A 63 9.49 -10.25 24.54
CA GLY A 63 9.41 -11.67 24.84
C GLY A 63 7.99 -12.24 24.78
N MET A 64 7.06 -11.54 24.12
CA MET A 64 5.70 -12.02 23.88
C MET A 64 5.68 -13.14 22.83
N ARG A 65 6.70 -13.20 21.98
CA ARG A 65 6.97 -14.34 21.08
C ARG A 65 8.42 -14.78 21.24
N GLN A 66 8.67 -16.06 21.01
CA GLN A 66 10.02 -16.58 20.93
C GLN A 66 10.59 -16.38 19.51
N PRO A 67 11.85 -15.95 19.37
CA PRO A 67 12.49 -15.84 18.07
C PRO A 67 12.82 -17.22 17.50
N GLU A 68 12.21 -17.54 16.37
CA GLU A 68 12.47 -18.76 15.58
C GLU A 68 13.54 -18.49 14.52
N SER A 69 14.24 -19.53 14.05
CA SER A 69 15.26 -19.40 13.00
C SER A 69 14.69 -18.84 11.71
N GLN A 70 13.54 -19.34 11.29
CA GLN A 70 12.75 -18.80 10.20
C GLN A 70 11.28 -19.09 10.47
N ARG A 71 10.43 -18.07 10.31
CA ARG A 71 8.98 -18.19 10.43
C ARG A 71 8.30 -17.33 9.39
N GLN A 72 7.34 -17.91 8.69
CA GLN A 72 6.46 -17.18 7.80
C GLN A 72 5.02 -17.24 8.33
N GLU A 73 4.33 -16.10 8.34
CA GLU A 73 3.01 -15.98 8.94
C GLU A 73 2.11 -15.06 8.09
N PRO A 74 0.95 -15.54 7.63
CA PRO A 74 -0.06 -14.68 7.03
C PRO A 74 -0.75 -13.84 8.12
N ILE A 75 -0.90 -12.55 7.90
CA ILE A 75 -1.47 -11.59 8.85
C ILE A 75 -2.43 -10.64 8.15
N ARG A 76 -3.64 -10.50 8.68
CA ARG A 76 -4.59 -9.46 8.26
C ARG A 76 -4.31 -8.17 9.04
N PHE A 77 -3.98 -7.09 8.34
CA PHE A 77 -3.76 -5.77 8.95
C PHE A 77 -4.29 -4.65 8.05
N ALA A 78 -4.99 -3.69 8.66
CA ALA A 78 -5.63 -2.55 7.96
C ALA A 78 -6.49 -2.99 6.75
N GLY A 79 -7.26 -4.07 6.93
CA GLY A 79 -8.16 -4.57 5.90
C GLY A 79 -7.50 -5.34 4.75
N ARG A 80 -6.21 -5.67 4.83
CA ARG A 80 -5.43 -6.37 3.78
C ARG A 80 -4.69 -7.59 4.36
N ASP A 81 -4.44 -8.59 3.51
CA ASP A 81 -3.59 -9.74 3.83
C ASP A 81 -2.12 -9.46 3.53
N TRP A 82 -1.27 -9.81 4.48
CA TRP A 82 0.18 -9.64 4.43
C TRP A 82 0.85 -10.96 4.74
N LEU A 83 2.02 -11.15 4.16
CA LEU A 83 2.91 -12.27 4.47
C LEU A 83 4.12 -11.71 5.20
N LEU A 84 4.23 -12.00 6.49
CA LEU A 84 5.34 -11.60 7.33
C LEU A 84 6.32 -12.76 7.46
N THR A 85 7.56 -12.54 7.04
CA THR A 85 8.66 -13.48 7.21
C THR A 85 9.62 -12.93 8.26
N SER A 86 9.95 -13.74 9.25
CA SER A 86 10.92 -13.46 10.30
C SER A 86 12.08 -14.44 10.17
N GLU A 87 13.30 -13.95 10.09
CA GLU A 87 14.50 -14.77 10.01
C GLU A 87 15.48 -14.33 11.10
N THR A 88 15.85 -15.26 11.97
CA THR A 88 16.78 -15.02 13.07
C THR A 88 18.10 -15.74 12.80
N THR A 89 19.20 -14.99 12.81
CA THR A 89 20.56 -15.49 12.60
C THR A 89 21.44 -15.15 13.81
N ALA A 90 22.53 -15.90 13.99
CA ALA A 90 23.57 -15.54 14.96
C ALA A 90 24.16 -14.17 14.61
N ALA A 91 24.36 -13.33 15.63
CA ALA A 91 25.12 -12.09 15.50
C ALA A 91 26.60 -12.33 15.83
N PRO A 92 27.51 -11.41 15.46
CA PRO A 92 28.92 -11.49 15.87
C PRO A 92 29.11 -11.51 17.40
N ASP A 93 28.26 -10.80 18.14
CA ASP A 93 28.21 -10.90 19.60
C ASP A 93 27.33 -12.11 20.00
N PRO A 94 27.87 -13.10 20.74
CA PRO A 94 27.11 -14.27 21.20
C PRO A 94 25.91 -13.94 22.08
N ARG A 95 25.89 -12.75 22.70
CA ARG A 95 24.78 -12.24 23.51
C ARG A 95 23.63 -11.72 22.67
N LEU A 96 23.80 -11.63 21.36
CA LEU A 96 22.81 -11.06 20.45
C LEU A 96 22.41 -12.06 19.37
N ARG A 97 21.15 -11.95 18.94
CA ARG A 97 20.64 -12.55 17.71
C ARG A 97 20.23 -11.43 16.77
N LYS A 98 20.61 -11.55 15.50
CA LYS A 98 20.14 -10.65 14.45
C LYS A 98 18.81 -11.18 13.96
N ILE A 99 17.81 -10.31 13.86
CA ILE A 99 16.53 -10.64 13.23
C ILE A 99 16.30 -9.77 12.01
N VAL A 100 15.83 -10.38 10.93
CA VAL A 100 15.34 -9.70 9.74
C VAL A 100 13.85 -10.00 9.62
N LEU A 101 13.07 -8.94 9.50
CA LEU A 101 11.62 -8.99 9.29
C LEU A 101 11.34 -8.46 7.89
N GLU A 102 10.62 -9.25 7.09
CA GLU A 102 10.21 -8.90 5.74
C GLU A 102 8.70 -8.95 5.66
N VAL A 103 8.09 -7.88 5.15
CA VAL A 103 6.64 -7.80 4.98
C VAL A 103 6.36 -7.69 3.49
N ALA A 104 5.64 -8.67 2.97
CA ALA A 104 5.19 -8.71 1.58
C ALA A 104 3.67 -8.74 1.50
N THR A 105 3.13 -8.34 0.35
CA THR A 105 1.70 -8.54 0.05
C THR A 105 1.42 -10.03 -0.09
N ASP A 106 0.33 -10.51 0.50
CA ASP A 106 -0.13 -11.90 0.31
C ASP A 106 -0.87 -12.02 -1.03
N ALA A 107 -0.10 -12.23 -2.10
CA ALA A 107 -0.58 -12.32 -3.47
C ALA A 107 0.26 -13.35 -4.24
N PRO A 108 -0.22 -13.88 -5.39
CA PRO A 108 0.52 -14.89 -6.17
C PRO A 108 1.94 -14.45 -6.57
N SER A 109 2.16 -13.14 -6.68
CA SER A 109 3.50 -12.54 -6.81
C SER A 109 3.75 -11.63 -5.60
N PRO A 110 4.32 -12.16 -4.50
CA PRO A 110 4.52 -11.39 -3.28
C PRO A 110 5.51 -10.25 -3.54
N ARG A 111 5.09 -9.02 -3.27
CA ARG A 111 5.95 -7.83 -3.38
C ARG A 111 6.37 -7.40 -1.99
N GLN A 112 7.67 -7.41 -1.74
CA GLN A 112 8.21 -6.87 -0.49
C GLN A 112 7.91 -5.36 -0.40
N ARG A 113 7.31 -4.95 0.72
CA ARG A 113 6.93 -3.57 1.01
C ARG A 113 7.75 -2.95 2.11
N ALA A 114 8.18 -3.74 3.09
CA ALA A 114 9.08 -3.31 4.14
C ALA A 114 10.09 -4.40 4.49
N ARG A 115 11.25 -3.95 4.98
CA ARG A 115 12.30 -4.80 5.53
C ARG A 115 12.89 -4.11 6.73
N LEU A 116 12.88 -4.77 7.88
CA LEU A 116 13.41 -4.26 9.12
C LEU A 116 14.45 -5.23 9.66
N ALA A 117 15.66 -4.74 9.93
CA ALA A 117 16.69 -5.52 10.61
C ALA A 117 16.83 -5.00 12.04
N GLY A 118 16.83 -5.91 13.01
CA GLY A 118 16.98 -5.61 14.42
C GLY A 118 17.90 -6.59 15.12
N TYR A 119 18.20 -6.30 16.38
CA TYR A 119 18.92 -7.18 17.28
C TYR A 119 18.04 -7.50 18.48
N LEU A 120 18.12 -8.74 18.93
CA LEU A 120 17.47 -9.28 20.11
C LEU A 120 18.56 -9.80 21.06
N GLU A 121 18.37 -9.64 22.37
CA GLU A 121 19.23 -10.30 23.35
C GLU A 121 19.01 -11.81 23.31
N ALA A 122 20.09 -12.57 23.22
CA ALA A 122 20.07 -14.01 23.40
C ALA A 122 19.85 -14.28 24.89
N ARG A 123 18.59 -14.48 25.28
CA ARG A 123 18.31 -14.98 26.64
C ARG A 123 19.03 -16.32 26.84
N PRO A 124 19.69 -16.52 27.99
CA PRO A 124 20.33 -17.78 28.34
C PRO A 124 19.33 -18.93 28.47
#